data_AF-A0A369QVH3-F1
#
_entry.id   AF-A0A369QVH3-F1
#
_cell.length_a   1.000
_cell.length_b   1.000
_cell.length_c   1.000
_cell.angle_alpha   90.00
_cell.angle_beta   90.00
_cell.angle_gamma   90.00
#
_symmetry.space_group_name_H-M   'P 1'
#
loop_
_entity.id
_entity.type
_entity.pdbx_description
1 polymer ?
#
loop_
_entity_poly.entity_id
_entity_poly.type
_entity_poly.pdbx_seq_one_letter_code
_entity_poly.pdbx_strand_id
1 'polypeptide(L)'
;MKSFSQVEVRGISKIELAGIQSDSINLSANKEFEKRIKLKSIEKSENEVEIRFYELLSLSNTRNLKVLVLKNDIWKATEFSEINNPRLKISKFALDAPNGFELVIQKLFQNKLTKLPSQEALKPRMKKYGQTDPKRGRAEKVLIVNDGKSYTIEFKIGDKFRIYNFSNPETYANFYNDVQELKDYVAIKNIFTEELKRK
;
A
#
# COMPACT_ATOMS: atom_id res chain seq x y z
N MET A 1 32.54 13.25 -3.24
CA MET A 1 31.83 11.98 -3.53
C MET A 1 30.92 11.68 -2.37
N LYS A 2 29.59 11.65 -2.57
CA LYS A 2 28.62 11.36 -1.50
C LYS A 2 28.57 9.84 -1.28
N SER A 3 28.82 9.42 -0.05
CA SER A 3 28.73 8.03 0.41
C SER A 3 27.29 7.53 0.29
N PHE A 4 27.12 6.37 -0.33
CA PHE A 4 25.83 5.68 -0.48
C PHE A 4 25.64 4.74 0.72
N SER A 5 24.61 4.95 1.53
CA SER A 5 24.24 3.99 2.58
C SER A 5 23.50 2.81 1.95
N GLN A 6 24.13 1.63 2.02
CA GLN A 6 23.46 0.35 1.80
C GLN A 6 22.89 -0.11 3.15
N VAL A 7 21.61 -0.44 3.22
CA VAL A 7 21.04 -1.10 4.41
C VAL A 7 21.00 -2.60 4.11
N GLU A 8 21.87 -3.35 4.80
CA GLU A 8 21.79 -4.80 4.82
C GLU A 8 20.69 -5.22 5.79
N VAL A 9 19.61 -5.80 5.27
CA VAL A 9 18.59 -6.50 6.06
C VAL A 9 18.95 -7.98 6.00
N ARG A 10 19.38 -8.59 7.11
CA ARG A 10 19.70 -10.03 7.11
C ARG A 10 18.44 -10.83 6.75
N GLY A 11 18.55 -11.67 5.70
CA GLY A 11 17.44 -12.46 5.14
C GLY A 11 16.89 -11.93 3.81
N ILE A 12 17.18 -10.68 3.45
CA ILE A 12 16.90 -10.10 2.12
C ILE A 12 18.17 -9.42 1.66
N SER A 13 18.86 -10.02 0.69
CA SER A 13 20.01 -9.43 0.00
C SER A 13 19.75 -7.95 -0.27
N LYS A 14 20.52 -7.08 0.41
CA LYS A 14 20.58 -5.61 0.26
C LYS A 14 19.30 -4.96 -0.29
N ILE A 15 18.52 -4.29 0.56
CA ILE A 15 17.50 -3.37 0.04
C ILE A 15 18.27 -2.23 -0.64
N GLU A 16 18.31 -2.26 -1.98
CA GLU A 16 18.86 -1.17 -2.75
C GLU A 16 18.01 0.07 -2.51
N LEU A 17 18.50 0.97 -1.64
CA LEU A 17 17.89 2.28 -1.44
C LEU A 17 18.02 3.18 -2.69
N ALA A 18 18.88 2.78 -3.63
CA ALA A 18 19.06 3.42 -4.92
C ALA A 18 17.74 3.37 -5.70
N GLY A 19 17.17 4.54 -6.00
CA GLY A 19 15.93 4.66 -6.76
C GLY A 19 14.63 4.52 -5.95
N ILE A 20 14.69 4.36 -4.62
CA ILE A 20 13.51 4.62 -3.78
C ILE A 20 13.24 6.12 -3.81
N GLN A 21 12.08 6.50 -4.35
CA GLN A 21 11.56 7.86 -4.27
C GLN A 21 11.05 8.12 -2.86
N SER A 22 11.40 9.28 -2.30
CA SER A 22 10.82 9.75 -1.04
C SER A 22 9.86 10.89 -1.33
N ASP A 23 8.75 10.91 -0.61
CA ASP A 23 7.87 12.07 -0.58
C ASP A 23 8.53 13.18 0.25
N SER A 24 8.25 14.44 -0.09
CA SER A 24 8.73 15.61 0.64
C SER A 24 7.78 16.06 1.75
N ILE A 25 6.53 15.60 1.72
CA ILE A 25 5.46 15.98 2.64
C ILE A 25 4.62 14.75 2.96
N ASN A 26 4.29 14.56 4.24
CA ASN A 26 3.34 13.52 4.66
C ASN A 26 1.88 13.95 4.44
N LEU A 27 1.30 13.40 3.38
CA LEU A 27 -0.10 13.56 2.98
C LEU A 27 -0.95 12.32 3.31
N SER A 28 -0.62 11.61 4.40
CA SER A 28 -1.45 10.49 4.86
C SER A 28 -2.91 10.92 5.05
N ALA A 29 -3.83 10.15 4.49
CA ALA A 29 -5.27 10.30 4.72
C ALA A 29 -5.73 9.69 6.06
N ASN A 30 -4.83 9.04 6.81
CA ASN A 30 -5.14 8.23 7.98
C ASN A 30 -4.81 8.90 9.33
N LYS A 31 -4.42 10.17 9.32
CA LYS A 31 -3.92 10.92 10.51
C LYS A 31 -4.82 10.80 11.75
N GLU A 32 -6.14 10.94 11.58
CA GLU A 32 -7.08 10.83 12.70
C GLU A 32 -7.15 9.41 13.28
N PHE A 33 -7.06 8.40 12.42
CA PHE A 33 -7.01 7.00 12.87
C PHE A 33 -5.69 6.70 13.57
N GLU A 34 -4.56 7.13 12.99
CA GLU A 34 -3.23 7.01 13.60
C GLU A 34 -3.17 7.64 15.00
N LYS A 35 -3.77 8.83 15.16
CA LYS A 35 -3.88 9.51 16.46
C LYS A 35 -4.63 8.66 17.49
N ARG A 36 -5.75 8.03 17.10
CA ARG A 36 -6.54 7.16 17.99
C ARG A 36 -5.74 5.95 18.49
N ILE A 37 -4.91 5.36 17.63
CA ILE A 37 -4.06 4.22 17.97
C ILE A 37 -2.67 4.62 18.50
N LYS A 38 -2.42 5.93 18.66
CA LYS A 38 -1.13 6.51 19.09
C LYS A 38 0.05 6.09 18.20
N LEU A 39 -0.20 5.91 16.90
CA LEU A 39 0.82 5.63 15.91
C LEU A 39 1.42 6.94 15.42
N LYS A 40 2.76 7.07 15.45
CA LYS A 40 3.45 8.25 14.90
C LYS A 40 3.26 8.32 13.38
N SER A 41 3.36 9.50 12.77
CA SER A 41 3.38 9.61 11.31
C SER A 41 4.52 8.76 10.72
N ILE A 42 4.34 8.22 9.51
CA ILE A 42 5.31 7.27 8.92
C ILE A 42 6.74 7.85 8.82
N GLU A 43 6.86 9.14 8.52
CA GLU A 43 8.14 9.87 8.44
C GLU A 43 8.89 9.91 9.80
N LYS A 44 8.16 9.86 10.92
CA LYS A 44 8.67 9.92 12.30
C LYS A 44 8.84 8.53 12.93
N SER A 45 8.68 7.47 12.14
CA SER A 45 8.91 6.12 12.64
C SER A 45 10.38 5.91 13.02
N GLU A 46 10.59 5.31 14.18
CA GLU A 46 11.91 4.93 14.71
C GLU A 46 12.32 3.52 14.26
N ASN A 47 11.48 2.83 13.49
CA ASN A 47 11.79 1.51 12.96
C ASN A 47 12.76 1.63 11.77
N GLU A 48 13.58 0.60 11.56
CA GLU A 48 14.51 0.50 10.43
C GLU A 48 13.72 0.40 9.12
N VAL A 49 12.69 -0.44 9.15
CA VAL A 49 11.67 -0.57 8.12
C VAL A 49 10.30 -0.55 8.78
N GLU A 50 9.38 0.20 8.19
CA GLU A 50 7.96 0.15 8.53
C GLU A 50 7.13 0.19 7.27
N ILE A 51 6.17 -0.72 7.14
CA ILE A 51 5.21 -0.77 6.04
C ILE A 51 3.81 -0.85 6.64
N ARG A 52 2.96 0.08 6.26
CA ARG A 52 1.57 0.21 6.69
C ARG A 52 0.66 -0.01 5.49
N PHE A 53 -0.31 -0.88 5.67
CA PHE A 53 -1.36 -1.13 4.70
C PHE A 53 -2.71 -0.86 5.33
N TYR A 54 -3.38 0.17 4.85
CA TYR A 54 -4.71 0.57 5.27
C TYR A 54 -5.73 0.07 4.25
N GLU A 55 -6.84 -0.45 4.75
CA GLU A 55 -8.07 -0.67 4.02
C GLU A 55 -9.17 0.17 4.66
N LEU A 56 -9.85 0.98 3.85
CA LEU A 56 -10.98 1.79 4.24
C LEU A 56 -12.22 1.34 3.47
N LEU A 57 -13.29 1.05 4.21
CA LEU A 57 -14.64 0.91 3.68
C LEU A 57 -15.40 2.19 4.02
N SER A 58 -15.59 3.07 3.04
CA SER A 58 -16.14 4.41 3.25
C SER A 58 -17.60 4.39 3.73
N LEU A 59 -18.40 3.42 3.25
CA LEU A 59 -19.82 3.30 3.60
C LEU A 59 -20.05 3.01 5.09
N SER A 60 -19.21 2.16 5.68
CA SER A 60 -19.26 1.82 7.11
C SER A 60 -18.28 2.64 7.94
N ASN A 61 -17.41 3.43 7.28
CA ASN A 61 -16.24 4.10 7.85
C ASN A 61 -15.41 3.16 8.74
N THR A 62 -15.30 1.89 8.35
CA THR A 62 -14.47 0.88 9.03
C THR A 62 -13.09 0.89 8.41
N ARG A 63 -12.06 0.81 9.25
CA ARG A 63 -10.66 0.79 8.83
C ARG A 63 -9.97 -0.46 9.34
N ASN A 64 -9.19 -1.10 8.50
CA ASN A 64 -8.20 -2.07 8.93
C ASN A 64 -6.82 -1.53 8.58
N LEU A 65 -5.88 -1.67 9.50
CA LEU A 65 -4.48 -1.34 9.29
C LEU A 65 -3.65 -2.57 9.63
N LYS A 66 -2.78 -2.98 8.72
CA LYS A 66 -1.71 -3.94 8.98
C LYS A 66 -0.38 -3.21 8.96
N VAL A 67 0.42 -3.37 10.00
CA VAL A 67 1.73 -2.74 10.18
C VAL A 67 2.78 -3.84 10.24
N LEU A 68 3.76 -3.83 9.35
CA LEU A 68 4.99 -4.63 9.46
C LEU A 68 6.13 -3.71 9.88
N VAL A 69 6.90 -4.14 10.87
CA VAL A 69 8.05 -3.39 11.38
C VAL A 69 9.26 -4.30 11.50
N LEU A 70 10.41 -3.78 11.09
CA LEU A 70 11.72 -4.31 11.42
C LEU A 70 12.37 -3.38 12.43
N LYS A 71 12.78 -3.93 13.58
CA LYS A 71 13.53 -3.21 14.61
C LYS A 71 14.46 -4.17 15.33
N ASN A 72 15.74 -3.83 15.39
CA ASN A 72 16.79 -4.65 16.00
C ASN A 72 16.78 -6.07 15.42
N ASP A 73 16.77 -6.18 14.09
CA ASP A 73 16.73 -7.46 13.34
C ASP A 73 15.50 -8.34 13.61
N ILE A 74 14.45 -7.84 14.27
CA ILE A 74 13.24 -8.61 14.57
C ILE A 74 12.06 -8.04 13.80
N TRP A 75 11.45 -8.88 12.96
CA TRP A 75 10.17 -8.60 12.32
C TRP A 75 9.00 -8.77 13.30
N LYS A 76 8.10 -7.80 13.28
CA LYS A 76 6.79 -7.89 13.94
C LYS A 76 5.71 -7.39 13.01
N ALA A 77 4.54 -8.00 13.10
CA ALA A 77 3.36 -7.50 12.42
C ALA A 77 2.17 -7.35 13.37
N THR A 78 1.37 -6.33 13.15
CA THR A 78 0.20 -6.00 13.98
C THR A 78 -0.95 -5.55 13.08
N GLU A 79 -2.15 -6.01 13.41
CA GLU A 79 -3.39 -5.52 12.81
C GLU A 79 -4.12 -4.63 13.82
N PHE A 80 -4.64 -3.49 13.34
CA PHE A 80 -5.62 -2.68 14.03
C PHE A 80 -6.92 -2.71 13.22
N SER A 81 -8.02 -3.11 13.84
CA SER A 81 -9.35 -3.20 13.22
C SER A 81 -10.31 -2.25 13.90
N GLU A 82 -10.75 -1.23 13.17
CA GLU A 82 -11.72 -0.21 13.57
C GLU A 82 -13.11 -0.56 13.04
N ILE A 83 -14.03 -0.78 13.97
CA ILE A 83 -15.45 -0.91 13.69
C ILE A 83 -16.13 0.35 14.21
N ASN A 84 -16.90 1.04 13.36
CA ASN A 84 -17.53 2.32 13.70
C ASN A 84 -19.05 2.24 13.92
N ASN A 85 -19.65 1.05 13.81
CA ASN A 85 -21.08 0.81 14.01
C ASN A 85 -21.27 -0.47 14.86
N PRO A 86 -21.99 -0.46 16.00
CA PRO A 86 -22.78 0.64 16.59
C PRO A 86 -21.97 1.65 17.45
N ARG A 87 -20.72 1.34 17.80
CA ARG A 87 -19.82 2.23 18.53
C ARG A 87 -18.39 2.05 18.02
N LEU A 88 -17.60 3.12 18.08
CA LEU A 88 -16.19 3.07 17.75
C LEU A 88 -15.46 2.07 18.66
N LYS A 89 -14.95 0.99 18.07
CA LYS A 89 -14.11 0.00 18.73
C LYS A 89 -12.89 -0.26 17.86
N ILE A 90 -11.72 -0.17 18.47
CA ILE A 90 -10.46 -0.54 17.84
C ILE A 90 -9.90 -1.77 18.54
N SER A 91 -9.70 -2.85 17.78
CA SER A 91 -9.07 -4.08 18.27
C SER A 91 -7.65 -4.18 17.71
N LYS A 92 -6.72 -4.71 18.52
CA LYS A 92 -5.32 -4.91 18.12
C LYS A 92 -5.01 -6.41 18.13
N PHE A 93 -4.44 -6.91 17.05
CA PHE A 93 -4.07 -8.32 16.90
C PHE A 93 -2.60 -8.44 16.53
N ALA A 94 -1.90 -9.42 17.10
CA ALA A 94 -0.60 -9.82 16.58
C ALA A 94 -0.81 -10.60 15.28
N LEU A 95 0.03 -10.33 14.29
CA LEU A 95 0.05 -11.08 13.04
C LEU A 95 1.28 -11.97 12.97
N ASP A 96 1.12 -13.10 12.28
CA ASP A 96 2.18 -14.00 11.88
C ASP A 96 2.28 -14.08 10.36
N ALA A 97 3.46 -14.40 9.87
CA ALA A 97 3.71 -14.79 8.50
C ALA A 97 4.11 -16.28 8.49
N PRO A 98 3.20 -17.22 8.16
CA PRO A 98 3.48 -18.66 8.25
C PRO A 98 4.72 -19.09 7.46
N ASN A 99 5.02 -18.38 6.37
CA ASN A 99 6.16 -18.64 5.50
C ASN A 99 7.38 -17.72 5.78
N GLY A 100 7.36 -16.99 6.90
CA GLY A 100 8.39 -16.00 7.26
C GLY A 100 8.11 -14.60 6.72
N PHE A 101 8.53 -13.58 7.48
CA PHE A 101 8.34 -12.18 7.10
C PHE A 101 9.22 -11.78 5.92
N GLU A 102 10.38 -12.39 5.79
CA GLU A 102 11.34 -12.15 4.70
C GLU A 102 10.69 -12.41 3.35
N LEU A 103 9.93 -13.50 3.23
CA LEU A 103 9.19 -13.83 2.01
C LEU A 103 8.10 -12.80 1.70
N VAL A 104 7.38 -12.32 2.72
CA VAL A 104 6.37 -11.26 2.56
C VAL A 104 7.01 -10.01 1.98
N ILE A 105 8.12 -9.55 2.55
CA ILE A 105 8.83 -8.35 2.10
C ILE A 105 9.41 -8.54 0.70
N GLN A 106 9.98 -9.71 0.39
CA GLN A 106 10.45 -10.04 -0.96
C GLN A 106 9.31 -9.94 -1.99
N LYS A 107 8.15 -10.53 -1.70
CA LYS A 107 6.97 -10.47 -2.58
C LYS A 107 6.51 -9.02 -2.77
N LEU A 108 6.53 -8.18 -1.73
CA LEU A 108 6.19 -6.75 -1.85
C LEU A 108 7.14 -6.01 -2.79
N PHE A 109 8.45 -6.23 -2.68
CA PHE A 109 9.44 -5.57 -3.56
C PHE A 109 9.39 -6.09 -5.00
N GLN A 110 9.13 -7.38 -5.20
CA GLN A 110 8.92 -7.95 -6.55
C GLN A 110 7.74 -7.26 -7.26
N ASN A 111 6.68 -6.94 -6.51
CA ASN A 111 5.51 -6.19 -6.96
C ASN A 111 5.67 -4.66 -6.84
N LYS A 112 6.91 -4.16 -6.93
CA LYS A 112 7.24 -2.74 -7.13
C LYS A 112 6.78 -1.79 -6.03
N LEU A 113 6.62 -2.25 -4.79
CA LEU A 113 6.20 -1.43 -3.63
C LEU A 113 6.88 -0.05 -3.59
N THR A 114 8.18 0.04 -3.86
CA THR A 114 8.96 1.30 -3.76
C THR A 114 8.86 2.22 -4.99
N LYS A 115 8.22 1.75 -6.06
CA LYS A 115 8.18 2.39 -7.37
C LYS A 115 6.77 2.56 -7.93
N LEU A 116 5.73 2.24 -7.16
CA LEU A 116 4.36 2.44 -7.60
C LEU A 116 4.09 3.93 -7.88
N PRO A 117 3.38 4.28 -8.97
CA PRO A 117 2.87 5.63 -9.19
C PRO A 117 1.51 5.79 -8.51
N SER A 118 1.12 6.99 -8.12
CA SER A 118 -0.26 7.22 -7.64
C SER A 118 -1.28 6.84 -8.72
N GLN A 119 -2.48 6.43 -8.31
CA GLN A 119 -3.54 6.10 -9.28
C GLN A 119 -3.88 7.28 -10.20
N GLU A 120 -3.79 8.52 -9.70
CA GLU A 120 -3.95 9.73 -10.52
C GLU A 120 -2.93 9.79 -11.67
N ALA A 121 -1.67 9.45 -11.38
CA ALA A 121 -0.61 9.44 -12.39
C ALA A 121 -0.82 8.34 -13.45
N LEU A 122 -1.66 7.34 -13.17
CA LEU A 122 -2.02 6.28 -14.13
C LEU A 122 -3.15 6.69 -15.08
N LYS A 123 -3.93 7.74 -14.77
CA LYS A 123 -5.09 8.16 -15.60
C LYS A 123 -4.79 8.30 -17.10
N PRO A 124 -3.65 8.86 -17.55
CA PRO A 124 -3.35 8.96 -18.98
C PRO A 124 -3.26 7.61 -19.69
N ARG A 125 -2.89 6.55 -18.96
CA ARG A 125 -2.78 5.17 -19.45
C ARG A 125 -4.04 4.34 -19.21
N MET A 126 -4.93 4.79 -18.34
CA MET A 126 -6.23 4.17 -18.06
C MET A 126 -7.29 4.67 -19.05
N LYS A 127 -7.06 4.44 -20.36
CA LYS A 127 -7.98 4.83 -21.42
C LYS A 127 -8.35 3.62 -22.27
N LYS A 128 -9.64 3.38 -22.44
CA LYS A 128 -10.16 2.41 -23.40
C LYS A 128 -11.09 3.10 -24.38
N TYR A 129 -11.00 2.72 -25.64
CA TYR A 129 -11.87 3.25 -26.69
C TYR A 129 -12.86 2.17 -27.13
N GLY A 130 -14.09 2.58 -27.43
CA GLY A 130 -15.08 1.73 -28.07
C GLY A 130 -14.73 1.44 -29.54
N GLN A 131 -15.52 0.57 -30.18
CA GLN A 131 -15.44 0.40 -31.63
C GLN A 131 -15.69 1.74 -32.32
N THR A 132 -14.90 2.01 -33.35
CA THR A 132 -14.92 3.30 -34.06
C THR A 132 -16.14 3.32 -34.99
N ASP A 133 -17.05 4.26 -34.80
CA ASP A 133 -18.05 4.60 -35.81
C ASP A 133 -17.36 5.55 -36.82
N PRO A 134 -17.26 5.18 -38.11
CA PRO A 134 -16.63 6.00 -39.14
C PRO A 134 -17.19 7.42 -39.24
N LYS A 135 -18.41 7.66 -38.75
CA LYS A 135 -19.10 8.97 -38.79
C LYS A 135 -19.05 9.75 -37.47
N ARG A 136 -18.75 9.11 -36.34
CA ARG A 136 -18.87 9.72 -34.99
C ARG A 136 -17.56 9.73 -34.19
N GLY A 137 -16.46 9.21 -34.75
CA GLY A 137 -15.16 9.15 -34.08
C GLY A 137 -15.07 8.03 -33.03
N ARG A 138 -14.05 8.10 -32.16
CA ARG A 138 -13.85 7.13 -31.07
C ARG A 138 -14.50 7.65 -29.79
N ALA A 139 -15.42 6.87 -29.22
CA ALA A 139 -15.92 7.11 -27.87
C ALA A 139 -14.98 6.50 -26.84
N GLU A 140 -14.57 7.27 -25.83
CA GLU A 140 -13.83 6.76 -24.67
C GLU A 140 -14.79 6.02 -23.73
N LYS A 141 -14.43 4.79 -23.36
CA LYS A 141 -15.11 4.01 -22.32
C LYS A 141 -14.50 4.38 -20.98
N VAL A 142 -15.27 5.09 -20.17
CA VAL A 142 -14.87 5.48 -18.81
C VAL A 142 -15.47 4.51 -17.80
N LEU A 143 -14.63 3.98 -16.92
CA LEU A 143 -15.04 3.21 -15.75
C LEU A 143 -15.22 4.14 -14.56
N ILE A 144 -16.38 4.09 -13.92
CA ILE A 144 -16.67 4.78 -12.65
C ILE A 144 -16.97 3.69 -11.61
N VAL A 145 -16.19 3.64 -10.52
CA VAL A 145 -16.34 2.63 -9.46
C VAL A 145 -16.70 3.33 -8.14
N ASN A 146 -17.85 2.98 -7.57
CA ASN A 146 -18.43 3.61 -6.36
C ASN A 146 -18.74 2.58 -5.25
N ASP A 147 -17.90 1.57 -5.07
CA ASP A 147 -18.07 0.54 -4.02
C ASP A 147 -17.58 1.00 -2.63
N GLY A 148 -16.95 2.17 -2.54
CA GLY A 148 -16.46 2.75 -1.30
C GLY A 148 -15.21 2.08 -0.73
N LYS A 149 -14.47 1.26 -1.50
CA LYS A 149 -13.22 0.64 -1.05
C LYS A 149 -12.01 1.45 -1.48
N SER A 150 -11.18 1.82 -0.52
CA SER A 150 -9.88 2.42 -0.80
C SER A 150 -8.79 1.84 0.08
N TYR A 151 -7.57 1.96 -0.42
CA TYR A 151 -6.37 1.43 0.19
C TYR A 151 -5.30 2.51 0.25
N THR A 152 -4.57 2.54 1.36
CA THR A 152 -3.37 3.36 1.50
C THR A 152 -2.20 2.45 1.82
N ILE A 153 -1.09 2.62 1.12
CA ILE A 153 0.19 2.05 1.50
C ILE A 153 1.08 3.20 1.94
N GLU A 154 1.70 3.04 3.11
CA GLU A 154 2.76 3.92 3.57
C GLU A 154 3.97 3.07 3.90
N PHE A 155 5.16 3.51 3.54
CA PHE A 155 6.36 2.85 4.00
C PHE A 155 7.43 3.86 4.39
N LYS A 156 8.31 3.44 5.31
CA LYS A 156 9.59 4.07 5.61
C LYS A 156 10.67 3.00 5.59
N ILE A 157 11.75 3.28 4.85
CA ILE A 157 12.95 2.43 4.77
C ILE A 157 14.14 3.35 4.94
N GLY A 158 14.85 3.24 6.07
CA GLY A 158 15.89 4.20 6.43
C GLY A 158 15.30 5.61 6.62
N ASP A 159 15.82 6.59 5.88
CA ASP A 159 15.40 7.99 5.90
C ASP A 159 14.31 8.34 4.88
N LYS A 160 13.98 7.41 3.98
CA LYS A 160 12.99 7.61 2.92
C LYS A 160 11.62 7.12 3.34
N PHE A 161 10.60 7.88 3.01
CA PHE A 161 9.21 7.46 3.19
C PHE A 161 8.37 7.78 1.96
N ARG A 162 7.31 7.00 1.75
CA ARG A 162 6.37 7.23 0.65
C ARG A 162 4.97 6.78 0.99
N ILE A 163 3.99 7.46 0.39
CA ILE A 163 2.57 7.24 0.61
C ILE A 163 1.86 7.11 -0.74
N TYR A 164 1.07 6.05 -0.89
CA TYR A 164 0.21 5.83 -2.05
C TYR A 164 -1.22 5.59 -1.62
N ASN A 165 -2.15 6.16 -2.38
CA ASN A 165 -3.57 5.88 -2.24
C ASN A 165 -4.09 5.30 -3.56
N PHE A 166 -4.91 4.27 -3.46
CA PHE A 166 -5.56 3.66 -4.61
C PHE A 166 -6.94 3.13 -4.20
N SER A 167 -7.90 3.25 -5.11
CA SER A 167 -9.25 2.78 -4.95
C SER A 167 -9.51 1.68 -5.97
N ASN A 168 -10.04 0.56 -5.50
CA ASN A 168 -10.57 -0.54 -6.33
C ASN A 168 -9.59 -1.15 -7.33
N PRO A 169 -8.39 -1.56 -6.86
CA PRO A 169 -7.33 -2.02 -7.75
C PRO A 169 -7.78 -3.20 -8.62
N GLU A 170 -8.63 -4.12 -8.12
CA GLU A 170 -9.12 -5.25 -8.92
C GLU A 170 -9.99 -4.82 -10.09
N THR A 171 -10.99 -3.97 -9.81
CA THR A 171 -11.93 -3.50 -10.84
C THR A 171 -11.19 -2.73 -11.92
N TYR A 172 -10.25 -1.86 -11.51
CA TYR A 172 -9.42 -1.11 -12.43
C TYR A 172 -8.44 -2.02 -13.21
N ALA A 173 -7.79 -2.99 -12.56
CA ALA A 173 -6.87 -3.93 -13.23
C ALA A 173 -7.59 -4.83 -14.24
N ASN A 174 -8.82 -5.26 -13.94
CA ASN A 174 -9.63 -6.05 -14.86
C ASN A 174 -10.08 -5.21 -16.07
N PHE A 175 -10.47 -3.96 -15.84
CA PHE A 175 -10.93 -3.09 -16.91
C PHE A 175 -9.78 -2.55 -17.76
N TYR A 176 -8.66 -2.10 -17.17
CA TYR A 176 -7.44 -1.62 -17.83
C TYR A 176 -6.32 -2.65 -17.74
N ASN A 177 -6.55 -3.80 -18.37
CA ASN A 177 -5.69 -4.99 -18.31
C ASN A 177 -4.27 -4.82 -18.89
N ASP A 178 -4.02 -3.72 -19.59
CA ASP A 178 -2.74 -3.29 -20.16
C ASP A 178 -1.92 -2.40 -19.21
N VAL A 179 -2.48 -1.97 -18.07
CA VAL A 179 -1.77 -1.16 -17.07
C VAL A 179 -1.22 -2.07 -15.97
N GLN A 180 0.06 -2.45 -16.09
CA GLN A 180 0.73 -3.37 -15.16
C GLN A 180 0.69 -2.92 -13.70
N GLU A 181 0.81 -1.62 -13.44
CA GLU A 181 0.85 -1.07 -12.08
C GLU A 181 -0.45 -1.32 -11.30
N LEU A 182 -1.59 -1.41 -12.00
CA LEU A 182 -2.86 -1.80 -11.37
C LEU A 182 -2.82 -3.25 -10.88
N LYS A 183 -2.15 -4.14 -11.61
CA LYS A 183 -1.94 -5.53 -11.20
C LYS A 183 -0.96 -5.61 -10.02
N ASP A 184 0.08 -4.79 -10.02
CA ASP A 184 1.04 -4.71 -8.92
C ASP A 184 0.34 -4.23 -7.62
N TYR A 185 -0.59 -3.27 -7.72
CA TYR A 185 -1.45 -2.87 -6.59
C TYR A 185 -2.30 -4.02 -6.04
N VAL A 186 -2.95 -4.80 -6.92
CA VAL A 186 -3.73 -5.99 -6.53
C VAL A 186 -2.83 -7.01 -5.84
N ALA A 187 -1.64 -7.28 -6.39
CA ALA A 187 -0.71 -8.24 -5.82
C ALA A 187 -0.24 -7.82 -4.41
N ILE A 188 0.08 -6.54 -4.21
CA ILE A 188 0.44 -6.03 -2.88
C ILE A 188 -0.70 -6.19 -1.89
N LYS A 189 -1.92 -5.78 -2.25
CA LYS A 189 -3.10 -6.02 -1.41
C LYS A 189 -3.21 -7.50 -1.03
N ASN A 190 -3.11 -8.39 -2.01
CA ASN A 190 -3.26 -9.83 -1.80
C ASN A 190 -2.19 -10.39 -0.86
N ILE A 191 -0.94 -9.92 -0.95
CA ILE A 191 0.13 -10.29 -0.02
C ILE A 191 -0.27 -9.96 1.42
N PHE A 192 -0.82 -8.78 1.67
CA PHE A 192 -1.28 -8.39 3.01
C PHE A 192 -2.46 -9.24 3.51
N THR A 193 -3.34 -9.70 2.62
CA THR A 193 -4.52 -10.52 3.01
C THR A 193 -4.21 -12.00 3.15
N GLU A 194 -3.30 -12.52 2.34
CA GLU A 194 -3.05 -13.95 2.19
C GLU A 194 -1.87 -14.42 3.03
N GLU A 195 -0.80 -13.63 3.13
CA GLU A 195 0.44 -14.05 3.79
C GLU A 195 0.49 -13.70 5.28
N LEU A 196 -0.38 -12.81 5.75
CA LEU A 196 -0.45 -12.40 7.16
C LEU A 196 -1.71 -12.94 7.83
N LYS A 197 -1.52 -13.71 8.90
CA LYS A 197 -2.61 -14.32 9.68
C LYS A 197 -2.60 -13.82 11.11
N ARG A 198 -3.77 -13.68 11.72
CA ARG A 198 -3.86 -13.40 13.15
C ARG A 198 -3.30 -14.60 13.93
N LYS A 199 -2.52 -14.31 14.98
CA LYS A 199 -2.11 -15.31 15.96
C LYS A 199 -3.28 -15.67 16.88
#